data_AF-A0AB36WBW6-F1
#
_entry.id   AF-A0AB36WBW6-F1
#
_cell.length_a   1.000
_cell.length_b   1.000
_cell.length_c   1.000
_cell.angle_alpha   90.00
_cell.angle_beta   90.00
_cell.angle_gamma   90.00
#
_symmetry.space_group_name_H-M   'P 1'
#
loop_
_entity.id
_entity.type
_entity.pdbx_description
1 polymer ?
#
loop_
_entity_poly.entity_id
_entity_poly.type
_entity_poly.pdbx_seq_one_letter_code
_entity_poly.pdbx_strand_id
1 'polypeptide(L)'
;MSLIGIGSSSEKDGVTYYQIEITLPLRALTVSRRYSEFVTLVEQLCEELGISSRDFLYQLPPKGSFFSSKARLVSERKYGLSEFLNAVVRDRDLQNRKPVHDFLQLPANFKFTPAMFEDGNGSNDNKFLIDEEPQDIDSMQWLTYLRQVRAALADIPQGDDIESRKKAREQVNKYIQPNVQKLASALSHLNQNGEIDSSEFSQRTSSLREISNETERMVFKRESKSKKESSPHYNFTKRSGKKDDAKETDETLGVSNKELLQQQQQIHKDQDQEVEELRKIIAKQREIGETIGKEVEEHNEMLDRFTDEVDASSEKMKDARARAKRIT
;
A
#
# COMPACT_ATOMS: atom_id res chain seq x y z
N MET A 1 -9.22 -16.37 -3.66
CA MET A 1 -8.90 -16.93 -4.99
C MET A 1 -7.67 -17.83 -4.85
N SER A 2 -7.67 -19.00 -5.48
CA SER A 2 -6.47 -19.84 -5.61
C SER A 2 -5.47 -19.17 -6.57
N LEU A 3 -4.24 -18.91 -6.10
CA LEU A 3 -3.16 -18.34 -6.93
C LEU A 3 -2.60 -19.38 -7.91
N ILE A 4 -2.72 -20.66 -7.53
CA ILE A 4 -2.21 -21.77 -8.30
C ILE A 4 -3.36 -22.70 -8.67
N GLY A 5 -3.53 -22.96 -9.95
CA GLY A 5 -4.54 -23.88 -10.50
C GLY A 5 -3.90 -25.01 -11.27
N ILE A 6 -4.52 -26.19 -11.27
CA ILE A 6 -4.12 -27.32 -12.12
C ILE A 6 -5.33 -27.77 -12.93
N GLY A 7 -5.57 -27.12 -14.07
CA GLY A 7 -6.72 -27.40 -14.94
C GLY A 7 -6.50 -28.61 -15.86
N SER A 8 -5.31 -28.72 -16.45
CA SER A 8 -5.00 -29.73 -17.47
C SER A 8 -3.87 -30.68 -17.04
N SER A 9 -3.80 -31.83 -17.73
CA SER A 9 -2.76 -32.82 -17.55
C SER A 9 -2.45 -33.45 -18.90
N SER A 10 -1.18 -33.67 -19.20
CA SER A 10 -0.72 -34.35 -20.41
C SER A 10 -0.08 -35.69 -20.06
N GLU A 11 -0.06 -36.61 -21.01
CA GLU A 11 0.61 -37.90 -20.86
C GLU A 11 1.71 -38.01 -21.91
N LYS A 12 2.93 -38.30 -21.46
CA LYS A 12 4.09 -38.54 -22.31
C LYS A 12 4.85 -39.75 -21.76
N ASP A 13 5.10 -40.73 -22.61
CA ASP A 13 5.84 -41.96 -22.27
C ASP A 13 5.27 -42.71 -21.05
N GLY A 14 3.93 -42.73 -20.91
CA GLY A 14 3.23 -43.35 -19.78
C GLY A 14 3.30 -42.56 -18.46
N VAL A 15 3.94 -41.39 -18.45
CA VAL A 15 4.03 -40.49 -17.31
C VAL A 15 3.00 -39.37 -17.45
N THR A 16 2.23 -39.13 -16.38
CA THR A 16 1.29 -38.02 -16.31
C THR A 16 1.99 -36.76 -15.79
N TYR A 17 1.91 -35.69 -16.57
CA TYR A 17 2.35 -34.35 -16.21
C TYR A 17 1.14 -33.47 -15.91
N TYR A 18 1.22 -32.72 -14.83
CA TYR A 18 0.22 -31.76 -14.39
C TYR A 18 0.65 -30.37 -14.84
N GLN A 19 -0.25 -29.66 -15.52
CA GLN A 19 -0.01 -28.29 -15.95
C GLN A 19 -0.43 -27.35 -14.83
N ILE A 20 0.55 -26.78 -14.15
CA ILE A 20 0.40 -25.82 -13.06
C ILE A 20 0.32 -24.43 -13.68
N GLU A 21 -0.81 -23.78 -13.48
CA GLU A 21 -1.07 -22.40 -13.90
C GLU A 21 -0.94 -21.50 -12.67
N ILE A 22 -0.02 -20.54 -12.74
CA ILE A 22 0.32 -19.63 -11.65
C ILE A 22 -0.07 -18.23 -12.09
N THR A 23 -0.99 -17.60 -11.38
CA THR A 23 -1.44 -16.24 -11.67
C THR A 23 -0.63 -15.23 -10.86
N LEU A 24 0.42 -14.66 -11.43
CA LEU A 24 1.20 -13.60 -10.77
C LEU A 24 0.61 -12.21 -11.11
N PRO A 25 0.87 -11.16 -10.31
CA PRO A 25 0.29 -9.83 -10.50
C PRO A 25 0.50 -9.21 -11.89
N LEU A 26 1.65 -9.51 -12.53
CA LEU A 26 2.02 -8.94 -13.83
C LEU A 26 2.06 -9.98 -14.97
N ARG A 27 1.98 -11.28 -14.66
CA ARG A 27 2.13 -12.36 -15.65
C ARG A 27 1.52 -13.68 -15.18
N ALA A 28 0.91 -14.43 -16.09
CA ALA A 28 0.59 -15.83 -15.86
C ALA A 28 1.77 -16.73 -16.29
N LEU A 29 2.13 -17.69 -15.45
CA LEU A 29 3.13 -18.73 -15.75
C LEU A 29 2.45 -20.09 -15.83
N THR A 30 2.98 -20.95 -16.71
CA THR A 30 2.52 -22.32 -16.86
C THR A 30 3.73 -23.24 -16.76
N VAL A 31 3.72 -24.13 -15.78
CA VAL A 31 4.81 -25.09 -15.54
C VAL A 31 4.25 -26.50 -15.57
N SER A 32 4.98 -27.43 -16.19
CA SER A 32 4.57 -28.83 -16.25
C SER A 32 5.39 -29.67 -15.28
N ARG A 33 4.72 -30.34 -14.33
CA ARG A 33 5.38 -31.19 -13.32
C ARG A 33 4.71 -32.55 -13.18
N ARG A 34 5.50 -33.60 -12.99
CA ARG A 34 5.01 -34.96 -12.69
C ARG A 34 4.88 -35.16 -11.18
N TYR A 35 4.03 -36.11 -10.76
CA TYR A 35 3.78 -36.36 -9.33
C TYR A 35 5.04 -36.60 -8.50
N SER A 36 6.04 -37.33 -9.01
CA SER A 36 7.26 -37.59 -8.24
C SER A 36 8.11 -36.34 -8.01
N GLU A 37 7.99 -35.28 -8.82
CA GLU A 37 8.67 -34.01 -8.53
C GLU A 37 8.05 -33.29 -7.32
N PHE A 38 6.75 -33.47 -7.07
CA PHE A 38 6.12 -32.95 -5.85
C PHE A 38 6.63 -33.68 -4.60
N VAL A 39 6.89 -34.98 -4.71
CA VAL A 39 7.49 -35.76 -3.63
C VAL A 39 8.91 -35.26 -3.35
N THR A 40 9.71 -35.04 -4.39
CA THR A 40 11.06 -34.45 -4.26
C THR A 40 11.02 -33.05 -3.66
N LEU A 41 10.04 -32.21 -4.02
CA LEU A 41 9.86 -30.89 -3.40
C LEU A 41 9.63 -31.01 -1.88
N VAL A 42 8.76 -31.92 -1.44
CA VAL A 42 8.53 -32.15 0.00
C VAL A 42 9.77 -32.66 0.69
N GLU A 43 10.51 -33.60 0.09
CA GLU A 43 11.78 -34.10 0.63
C GLU A 43 12.80 -32.97 0.82
N GLN A 44 12.95 -32.09 -0.18
CA GLN A 44 13.85 -30.92 -0.11
C GLN A 44 13.42 -29.91 0.98
N LEU A 45 12.12 -29.64 1.09
CA LEU A 45 11.61 -28.74 2.14
C LEU A 45 11.79 -29.33 3.54
N CYS A 46 11.60 -30.63 3.70
CA CYS A 46 11.84 -31.32 4.97
C CYS A 46 13.33 -31.28 5.36
N GLU A 47 14.23 -31.49 4.39
CA GLU A 47 15.68 -31.40 4.58
C GLU A 47 16.10 -30.00 5.04
N GLU A 48 15.60 -28.93 4.39
CA GLU A 48 15.88 -27.55 4.77
C GLU A 48 15.33 -27.17 6.16
N LEU A 49 14.18 -27.74 6.54
CA LEU A 49 13.55 -27.50 7.84
C LEU A 49 14.10 -28.40 8.96
N GLY A 50 14.88 -29.43 8.62
CA GLY A 50 15.39 -30.40 9.59
C GLY A 50 14.29 -31.29 10.21
N ILE A 51 13.17 -31.48 9.53
CA ILE A 51 12.02 -32.26 10.01
C ILE A 51 11.85 -33.55 9.20
N SER A 52 11.16 -34.54 9.78
CA SER A 52 10.78 -35.75 9.05
C SER A 52 9.59 -35.47 8.15
N SER A 53 9.49 -36.18 7.01
CA SER A 53 8.32 -36.09 6.12
C SER A 53 6.98 -36.46 6.80
N ARG A 54 7.03 -37.13 7.97
CA ARG A 54 5.84 -37.41 8.78
C ARG A 54 5.32 -36.20 9.56
N ASP A 55 6.21 -35.25 9.84
CA ASP A 55 5.91 -34.05 10.62
C ASP A 55 5.58 -32.86 9.70
N PHE A 56 5.66 -33.05 8.38
CA PHE A 56 5.32 -32.03 7.40
C PHE A 56 3.81 -31.80 7.37
N LEU A 57 3.41 -30.54 7.58
CA LEU A 57 2.01 -30.15 7.81
C LEU A 57 1.12 -30.37 6.59
N TYR A 58 1.68 -30.35 5.38
CA TYR A 58 0.93 -30.41 4.13
C TYR A 58 1.08 -31.77 3.45
N GLN A 59 0.01 -32.57 3.45
CA GLN A 59 0.06 -33.93 2.90
C GLN A 59 -0.19 -33.93 1.38
N LEU A 60 0.66 -34.65 0.65
CA LEU A 60 0.42 -34.92 -0.77
C LEU A 60 -0.73 -35.94 -0.93
N PRO A 61 -1.53 -35.84 -2.00
CA PRO A 61 -2.52 -36.86 -2.31
C PRO A 61 -1.82 -38.22 -2.49
N PRO A 62 -2.42 -39.32 -2.01
CA PRO A 62 -1.75 -40.61 -1.92
C PRO A 62 -1.30 -41.13 -3.29
N LYS A 63 -0.32 -42.04 -3.29
CA LYS A 63 0.17 -42.77 -4.47
C LYS A 63 -0.86 -43.78 -5.03
N GLY A 64 -2.14 -43.41 -5.08
CA GLY A 64 -3.23 -44.19 -5.69
C GLY A 64 -3.58 -45.45 -4.92
N SER A 65 -4.85 -45.83 -4.97
CA SER A 65 -5.29 -47.16 -4.53
C SER A 65 -5.51 -48.02 -5.77
N PHE A 66 -5.13 -49.30 -5.71
CA PHE A 66 -5.12 -50.26 -6.84
C PHE A 66 -6.49 -50.46 -7.54
N PHE A 67 -7.56 -49.87 -7.00
CA PHE A 67 -8.94 -49.99 -7.49
C PHE A 67 -9.51 -48.71 -8.11
N SER A 68 -8.73 -47.61 -8.21
CA SER A 68 -9.19 -46.35 -8.81
C SER A 68 -8.86 -46.26 -10.29
N SER A 69 -9.80 -45.81 -11.12
CA SER A 69 -9.56 -45.60 -12.56
C SER A 69 -8.53 -44.49 -12.77
N LYS A 70 -7.64 -44.66 -13.76
CA LYS A 70 -6.56 -43.69 -14.08
C LYS A 70 -7.11 -42.26 -14.22
N ALA A 71 -8.25 -42.10 -14.89
CA ALA A 71 -8.90 -40.80 -15.06
C ALA A 71 -9.38 -40.19 -13.72
N ARG A 72 -10.00 -40.98 -12.84
CA ARG A 72 -10.47 -40.52 -11.53
C ARG A 72 -9.30 -40.12 -10.63
N LEU A 73 -8.24 -40.92 -10.64
CA LEU A 73 -7.00 -40.66 -9.89
C LEU A 73 -6.30 -39.39 -10.38
N VAL A 74 -6.28 -39.12 -11.69
CA VAL A 74 -5.70 -37.88 -12.23
C VAL A 74 -6.52 -36.66 -11.78
N SER A 75 -7.85 -36.72 -11.84
CA SER A 75 -8.71 -35.61 -11.38
C SER A 75 -8.59 -35.34 -9.88
N GLU A 76 -8.57 -36.39 -9.06
CA GLU A 76 -8.36 -36.28 -7.62
C GLU A 76 -7.00 -35.66 -7.29
N ARG A 77 -5.94 -36.11 -7.99
CA ARG A 77 -4.60 -35.53 -7.84
C ARG A 77 -4.52 -34.10 -8.33
N LYS A 78 -5.20 -33.70 -9.41
CA LYS A 78 -5.23 -32.30 -9.85
C LYS A 78 -5.70 -31.38 -8.74
N TYR A 79 -6.81 -31.74 -8.10
CA TYR A 79 -7.34 -30.97 -6.98
C TYR A 79 -6.38 -31.00 -5.78
N GLY A 80 -6.00 -32.17 -5.28
CA GLY A 80 -5.14 -32.30 -4.10
C GLY A 80 -3.75 -31.66 -4.27
N LEU A 81 -3.16 -31.74 -5.46
CA LEU A 81 -1.89 -31.07 -5.75
C LEU A 81 -2.05 -29.55 -5.84
N SER A 82 -3.18 -29.05 -6.36
CA SER A 82 -3.46 -27.61 -6.39
C SER A 82 -3.67 -27.05 -4.98
N GLU A 83 -4.43 -27.75 -4.13
CA GLU A 83 -4.63 -27.41 -2.73
C GLU A 83 -3.30 -27.41 -1.96
N PHE A 84 -2.50 -28.47 -2.12
CA PHE A 84 -1.16 -28.58 -1.55
C PHE A 84 -0.27 -27.38 -1.93
N LEU A 85 -0.17 -27.04 -3.22
CA LEU A 85 0.67 -25.93 -3.66
C LEU A 85 0.16 -24.58 -3.12
N ASN A 86 -1.15 -24.35 -3.08
CA ASN A 86 -1.69 -23.12 -2.48
C ASN A 86 -1.40 -23.05 -0.97
N ALA A 87 -1.40 -24.18 -0.26
CA ALA A 87 -1.07 -24.22 1.16
C ALA A 87 0.41 -23.90 1.40
N VAL A 88 1.32 -24.53 0.65
CA VAL A 88 2.77 -24.30 0.73
C VAL A 88 3.14 -22.86 0.40
N VAL A 89 2.51 -22.29 -0.62
CA VAL A 89 2.82 -20.93 -1.09
C VAL A 89 2.19 -19.85 -0.20
N ARG A 90 1.18 -20.18 0.61
CA ARG A 90 0.61 -19.28 1.65
C ARG A 90 1.37 -19.33 2.98
N ASP A 91 2.17 -20.37 3.22
CA ASP A 91 2.95 -20.50 4.45
C ASP A 91 4.17 -19.56 4.42
N ARG A 92 4.28 -18.68 5.43
CA ARG A 92 5.36 -17.68 5.51
C ARG A 92 6.74 -18.31 5.58
N ASP A 93 6.85 -19.50 6.15
CA ASP A 93 8.15 -20.18 6.34
C ASP A 93 8.60 -20.93 5.09
N LEU A 94 7.67 -21.22 4.17
CA LEU A 94 7.91 -22.03 2.97
C LEU A 94 7.87 -21.22 1.66
N GLN A 95 7.00 -20.21 1.57
CA GLN A 95 6.65 -19.53 0.31
C GLN A 95 7.85 -19.05 -0.53
N ASN A 96 8.91 -18.54 0.12
CA ASN A 96 10.08 -17.97 -0.55
C ASN A 96 11.35 -18.80 -0.41
N ARG A 97 11.21 -20.09 -0.09
CA ARG A 97 12.34 -21.03 -0.08
C ARG A 97 12.78 -21.37 -1.49
N LYS A 98 14.08 -21.64 -1.66
CA LYS A 98 14.68 -21.97 -2.95
C LYS A 98 14.00 -23.18 -3.65
N PRO A 99 13.69 -24.29 -2.96
CA PRO A 99 13.02 -25.43 -3.61
C PRO A 99 11.64 -25.07 -4.19
N VAL A 100 10.87 -24.20 -3.53
CA VAL A 100 9.57 -23.74 -4.01
C VAL A 100 9.73 -22.90 -5.28
N HIS A 101 10.67 -21.96 -5.29
CA HIS A 101 10.95 -21.09 -6.44
C HIS A 101 11.46 -21.89 -7.64
N ASP A 102 12.39 -22.83 -7.42
CA ASP A 102 12.95 -23.69 -8.46
C ASP A 102 11.87 -24.65 -9.02
N PHE A 103 10.99 -25.18 -8.16
CA PHE A 103 9.88 -26.03 -8.57
C PHE A 103 8.86 -25.28 -9.44
N LEU A 104 8.47 -24.07 -9.03
CA LEU A 104 7.52 -23.21 -9.75
C LEU A 104 8.17 -22.41 -10.89
N GLN A 105 9.48 -22.54 -11.10
CA GLN A 105 10.26 -21.81 -12.12
C GLN A 105 10.02 -20.29 -12.08
N LEU A 106 10.00 -19.72 -10.88
CA LEU A 106 9.75 -18.30 -10.67
C LEU A 106 10.97 -17.46 -11.09
N PRO A 107 10.77 -16.21 -11.54
CA PRO A 107 11.87 -15.29 -11.79
C PRO A 107 12.72 -15.06 -10.54
N ALA A 108 14.04 -14.89 -10.68
CA ALA A 108 14.97 -14.78 -9.55
C ALA A 108 14.63 -13.66 -8.54
N ASN A 109 13.99 -12.58 -9.01
CA ASN A 109 13.61 -11.42 -8.18
C ASN A 109 12.18 -11.51 -7.66
N PHE A 110 11.41 -12.53 -8.04
CA PHE A 110 10.03 -12.66 -7.61
C PHE A 110 9.98 -13.20 -6.17
N LYS A 111 9.18 -12.59 -5.31
CA LYS A 111 8.87 -13.10 -3.97
C LYS A 111 7.36 -13.09 -3.77
N PHE A 112 6.83 -14.17 -3.20
CA PHE A 112 5.46 -14.18 -2.72
C PHE A 112 5.35 -13.24 -1.52
N THR A 113 4.34 -12.37 -1.54
CA THR A 113 4.01 -11.48 -0.44
C THR A 113 2.61 -11.81 0.08
N PRO A 114 2.33 -11.63 1.38
CA PRO A 114 1.00 -11.90 1.97
C PRO A 114 -0.14 -11.24 1.19
N ALA A 115 0.09 -10.04 0.66
CA ALA A 115 -0.85 -9.28 -0.17
C ALA A 115 -1.28 -10.00 -1.47
N MET A 116 -0.54 -11.02 -1.94
CA MET A 116 -0.91 -11.83 -3.10
C MET A 116 -1.94 -12.92 -2.76
N PHE A 117 -2.08 -13.27 -1.48
CA PHE A 117 -2.96 -14.34 -0.99
C PHE A 117 -4.19 -13.83 -0.28
N GLU A 118 -4.28 -12.52 -0.10
CA GLU A 118 -5.50 -11.84 0.29
C GLU A 118 -6.53 -12.12 -0.81
N ASP A 119 -7.42 -13.05 -0.50
CA ASP A 119 -8.61 -13.28 -1.28
C ASP A 119 -9.31 -11.93 -1.43
N GLY A 120 -9.68 -11.55 -2.66
CA GLY A 120 -10.46 -10.33 -2.96
C GLY A 120 -11.83 -10.24 -2.26
N ASN A 121 -12.07 -11.03 -1.23
CA ASN A 121 -12.86 -10.65 -0.08
C ASN A 121 -11.96 -9.83 0.87
N GLY A 122 -11.55 -8.65 0.41
CA GLY A 122 -10.90 -7.68 1.26
C GLY A 122 -11.86 -7.41 2.41
N SER A 123 -11.52 -7.87 3.62
CA SER A 123 -11.77 -7.01 4.76
C SER A 123 -11.15 -5.68 4.34
N ASN A 124 -11.97 -4.66 4.10
CA ASN A 124 -11.54 -3.27 4.00
C ASN A 124 -10.99 -2.85 5.36
N ASP A 125 -9.93 -3.51 5.80
CA ASP A 125 -9.13 -3.06 6.89
C ASP A 125 -8.29 -1.94 6.28
N ASN A 126 -8.89 -0.75 6.18
CA ASN A 126 -8.20 0.56 6.01
C ASN A 126 -7.29 0.87 7.21
N LYS A 127 -6.80 -0.19 7.84
CA LYS A 127 -6.30 -0.34 9.18
C LYS A 127 -4.99 -1.14 9.14
N PHE A 128 -4.23 -0.99 8.06
CA PHE A 128 -2.91 -1.59 7.93
C PHE A 128 -1.85 -0.61 8.42
N LEU A 129 -0.78 -1.16 8.98
CA LEU A 129 0.47 -0.46 9.22
C LEU A 129 1.54 -1.20 8.42
N ILE A 130 2.43 -0.45 7.79
CA ILE A 130 3.64 -1.03 7.22
C ILE A 130 4.46 -1.51 8.41
N ASP A 131 4.77 -2.80 8.51
CA ASP A 131 5.51 -3.37 9.64
C ASP A 131 7.02 -3.43 9.35
N GLU A 132 7.38 -3.45 8.07
CA GLU A 132 8.75 -3.46 7.57
C GLU A 132 9.51 -2.18 7.99
N GLU A 133 10.83 -2.33 8.18
CA GLU A 133 11.71 -1.20 8.39
C GLU A 133 11.92 -0.42 7.08
N PRO A 134 12.11 0.91 7.11
CA PRO A 134 12.26 1.71 5.91
C PRO A 134 13.37 1.23 4.94
N GLN A 135 14.42 0.61 5.48
CA GLN A 135 15.57 0.10 4.73
C GLN A 135 15.30 -1.23 4.00
N ASP A 136 14.29 -1.99 4.44
CA ASP A 136 13.95 -3.30 3.87
C ASP A 136 12.88 -3.22 2.77
N ILE A 137 12.34 -2.02 2.53
CA ILE A 137 11.28 -1.78 1.55
C ILE A 137 11.92 -1.53 0.18
N ASP A 138 11.73 -2.48 -0.73
CA ASP A 138 12.23 -2.35 -2.11
C ASP A 138 11.38 -1.38 -2.96
N SER A 139 11.93 -1.02 -4.12
CA SER A 139 11.29 -0.10 -5.08
C SER A 139 9.85 -0.51 -5.48
N MET A 140 9.56 -1.80 -5.65
CA MET A 140 8.24 -2.32 -6.04
C MET A 140 7.27 -2.39 -4.86
N GLN A 141 7.75 -2.78 -3.69
CA GLN A 141 7.02 -2.79 -2.42
C GLN A 141 6.55 -1.38 -2.07
N TRP A 142 7.42 -0.38 -2.25
CA TRP A 142 7.06 1.03 -2.04
C TRP A 142 5.82 1.44 -2.86
N LEU A 143 5.77 1.09 -4.15
CA LEU A 143 4.62 1.37 -5.02
C LEU A 143 3.36 0.61 -4.59
N THR A 144 3.53 -0.61 -4.09
CA THR A 144 2.44 -1.44 -3.59
C THR A 144 1.80 -0.83 -2.35
N TYR A 145 2.63 -0.45 -1.37
CA TYR A 145 2.19 0.25 -0.17
C TYR A 145 1.58 1.61 -0.50
N LEU A 146 2.13 2.38 -1.44
CA LEU A 146 1.53 3.63 -1.90
C LEU A 146 0.10 3.42 -2.41
N ARG A 147 -0.12 2.37 -3.21
CA ARG A 147 -1.47 2.02 -3.71
C ARG A 147 -2.40 1.63 -2.56
N GLN A 148 -1.93 0.86 -1.59
CA GLN A 148 -2.71 0.48 -0.41
C GLN A 148 -3.07 1.70 0.45
N VAL A 149 -2.13 2.64 0.68
CA VAL A 149 -2.41 3.89 1.39
C VAL A 149 -3.46 4.72 0.64
N ARG A 150 -3.36 4.84 -0.69
CA ARG A 150 -4.36 5.53 -1.51
C ARG A 150 -5.74 4.88 -1.43
N ALA A 151 -5.80 3.54 -1.45
CA ALA A 151 -7.06 2.80 -1.31
C ALA A 151 -7.67 3.01 0.09
N ALA A 152 -6.86 2.90 1.14
CA ALA A 152 -7.29 3.12 2.51
C ALA A 152 -7.79 4.56 2.74
N LEU A 153 -7.16 5.55 2.11
CA LEU A 153 -7.59 6.95 2.15
C LEU A 153 -8.92 7.17 1.42
N ALA A 154 -9.14 6.51 0.28
CA ALA A 154 -10.36 6.64 -0.51
C ALA A 154 -11.60 6.06 0.19
N ASP A 155 -11.41 5.05 1.04
CA ASP A 155 -12.50 4.38 1.78
C ASP A 155 -12.81 5.09 3.12
N ILE A 156 -12.09 6.15 3.48
CA ILE A 156 -12.42 6.99 4.65
C ILE A 156 -13.74 7.74 4.37
N PRO A 157 -14.75 7.65 5.26
CA PRO A 157 -16.04 8.29 5.05
C PRO A 157 -15.90 9.82 4.94
N GLN A 158 -16.37 10.38 3.82
CA GLN A 158 -16.46 11.83 3.62
C GLN A 158 -17.84 12.36 4.02
N GLY A 159 -18.13 12.37 5.33
CA GLY A 159 -19.33 13.01 5.87
C GLY A 159 -19.07 14.44 6.32
N ASP A 160 -20.10 15.29 6.30
CA ASP A 160 -20.04 16.64 6.85
C ASP A 160 -20.31 16.66 8.38
N ASP A 161 -20.81 15.54 8.93
CA ASP A 161 -21.16 15.38 10.34
C ASP A 161 -19.90 15.37 11.22
N ILE A 162 -19.99 15.96 12.43
CA ILE A 162 -18.89 16.04 13.40
C ILE A 162 -18.33 14.65 13.73
N GLU A 163 -19.21 13.65 13.92
CA GLU A 163 -18.79 12.28 14.24
C GLU A 163 -18.04 11.61 13.07
N SER A 164 -18.47 11.85 11.83
CA SER A 164 -17.80 11.32 10.63
C SER A 164 -16.42 11.94 10.44
N ARG A 165 -16.29 13.26 10.65
CA ARG A 165 -15.02 13.98 10.65
C ARG A 165 -14.07 13.49 11.74
N LYS A 166 -14.58 13.24 12.94
CA LYS A 166 -13.79 12.68 14.05
C LYS A 166 -13.24 11.29 13.72
N LYS A 167 -14.07 10.40 13.17
CA LYS A 167 -13.65 9.06 12.72
C LYS A 167 -12.61 9.13 11.60
N ALA A 168 -12.81 10.02 10.62
CA ALA A 168 -11.86 10.23 9.53
C ALA A 168 -10.49 10.71 10.07
N ARG A 169 -10.47 11.68 10.97
CA ARG A 169 -9.25 12.18 11.63
C ARG A 169 -8.53 11.10 12.42
N GLU A 170 -9.27 10.29 13.18
CA GLU A 170 -8.70 9.18 13.94
C GLU A 170 -8.04 8.16 13.01
N GLN A 171 -8.71 7.76 11.93
CA GLN A 171 -8.18 6.82 10.95
C GLN A 171 -6.94 7.37 10.23
N VAL A 172 -6.96 8.64 9.82
CA VAL A 172 -5.82 9.31 9.19
C VAL A 172 -4.61 9.32 10.13
N ASN A 173 -4.79 9.71 11.39
CA ASN A 173 -3.69 9.80 12.35
C ASN A 173 -3.15 8.42 12.75
N LYS A 174 -4.01 7.41 12.80
CA LYS A 174 -3.64 6.08 13.28
C LYS A 174 -3.02 5.18 12.20
N TYR A 175 -3.45 5.29 10.95
CA TYR A 175 -3.01 4.38 9.87
C TYR A 175 -2.36 5.11 8.71
N ILE A 176 -2.95 6.20 8.22
CA ILE A 176 -2.44 6.88 7.01
C ILE A 176 -1.13 7.61 7.29
N GLN A 177 -1.08 8.44 8.34
CA GLN A 177 0.11 9.23 8.65
C GLN A 177 1.36 8.39 8.93
N PRO A 178 1.32 7.36 9.80
CA PRO A 178 2.50 6.52 10.05
C PRO A 178 3.01 5.85 8.77
N ASN A 179 2.10 5.40 7.90
CA ASN A 179 2.47 4.78 6.63
C ASN A 179 3.10 5.80 5.68
N VAL A 180 2.56 7.02 5.57
CA VAL A 180 3.15 8.09 4.75
C VAL A 180 4.55 8.47 5.25
N GLN A 181 4.76 8.54 6.57
CA GLN A 181 6.08 8.78 7.17
C GLN A 181 7.06 7.67 6.82
N LYS A 182 6.67 6.41 7.00
CA LYS A 182 7.51 5.25 6.64
C LYS A 182 7.86 5.24 5.15
N LEU A 183 6.90 5.55 4.27
CA LEU A 183 7.13 5.64 2.83
C LEU A 183 8.07 6.80 2.47
N ALA A 184 8.01 7.93 3.17
CA ALA A 184 8.94 9.03 2.97
C ALA A 184 10.37 8.64 3.38
N SER A 185 10.56 7.99 4.54
CA SER A 185 11.86 7.48 4.96
C SER A 185 12.41 6.43 4.01
N ALA A 186 11.57 5.47 3.60
CA ALA A 186 11.96 4.43 2.65
C ALA A 186 12.36 5.03 1.29
N LEU A 187 11.65 6.07 0.83
CA LEU A 187 11.98 6.76 -0.41
C LEU A 187 13.38 7.42 -0.36
N SER A 188 13.74 8.03 0.76
CA SER A 188 15.09 8.60 0.96
C SER A 188 16.16 7.49 0.93
N HIS A 189 15.92 6.34 1.56
CA HIS A 189 16.85 5.20 1.50
C HIS A 189 17.01 4.61 0.10
N LEU A 190 15.89 4.42 -0.63
CA LEU A 190 15.92 3.92 -2.01
C LEU A 190 16.74 4.85 -2.91
N ASN A 191 16.63 6.16 -2.69
CA ASN A 191 17.43 7.15 -3.38
C ASN A 191 18.92 7.08 -3.01
N GLN A 192 19.25 7.04 -1.72
CA GLN A 192 20.64 6.95 -1.24
C GLN A 192 21.36 5.69 -1.74
N ASN A 193 20.63 4.57 -1.85
CA ASN A 193 21.16 3.31 -2.34
C ASN A 193 21.27 3.25 -3.89
N GLY A 194 20.73 4.25 -4.59
CA GLY A 194 20.73 4.30 -6.05
C GLY A 194 19.80 3.30 -6.73
N GLU A 195 18.78 2.80 -6.02
CA GLU A 195 17.79 1.87 -6.59
C GLU A 195 16.79 2.56 -7.53
N ILE A 196 16.63 3.88 -7.38
CA ILE A 196 15.71 4.71 -8.18
C ILE A 196 16.46 5.91 -8.77
N ASP A 197 16.03 6.36 -9.95
CA ASP A 197 16.60 7.55 -10.59
C ASP A 197 15.96 8.86 -10.05
N SER A 198 16.56 10.01 -10.36
CA SER A 198 16.07 11.33 -9.90
C SER A 198 14.66 11.69 -10.41
N SER A 199 14.29 11.26 -11.62
CA SER A 199 12.95 11.47 -12.19
C SER A 199 11.90 10.63 -11.45
N GLU A 200 12.20 9.36 -11.20
CA GLU A 200 11.36 8.46 -10.44
C GLU A 200 11.23 8.94 -8.98
N PHE A 201 12.34 9.35 -8.36
CA PHE A 201 12.34 9.95 -7.03
C PHE A 201 11.43 11.19 -6.96
N SER A 202 11.50 12.07 -7.96
CA SER A 202 10.63 13.26 -8.05
C SER A 202 9.15 12.90 -8.23
N GLN A 203 8.83 11.89 -9.04
CA GLN A 203 7.45 11.41 -9.24
C GLN A 203 6.88 10.78 -7.96
N ARG A 204 7.68 9.95 -7.27
CA ARG A 204 7.32 9.32 -6.00
C ARG A 204 7.12 10.38 -4.90
N THR A 205 8.01 11.37 -4.86
CA THR A 205 7.89 12.54 -3.97
C THR A 205 6.59 13.32 -4.23
N SER A 206 6.26 13.55 -5.49
CA SER A 206 5.02 14.24 -5.88
C SER A 206 3.77 13.46 -5.45
N SER A 207 3.81 12.13 -5.55
CA SER A 207 2.73 11.26 -5.07
C SER A 207 2.54 11.33 -3.54
N LEU A 208 3.62 11.39 -2.77
CA LEU A 208 3.53 11.55 -1.31
C LEU A 208 2.98 12.93 -0.92
N ARG A 209 3.35 13.98 -1.65
CA ARG A 209 2.78 15.33 -1.47
C ARG A 209 1.29 15.36 -1.78
N GLU A 210 0.86 14.68 -2.84
CA GLU A 210 -0.56 14.57 -3.20
C GLU A 210 -1.37 13.89 -2.08
N ILE A 211 -0.92 12.73 -1.59
CA ILE A 211 -1.56 12.03 -0.47
C ILE A 211 -1.60 12.91 0.77
N SER A 212 -0.49 13.61 1.07
CA SER A 212 -0.43 14.53 2.19
C SER A 212 -1.48 15.65 2.08
N ASN A 213 -1.58 16.28 0.91
CA ASN A 213 -2.55 17.35 0.66
C ASN A 213 -3.99 16.81 0.74
N GLU A 214 -4.24 15.58 0.30
CA GLU A 214 -5.56 14.96 0.38
C GLU A 214 -5.93 14.66 1.84
N THR A 215 -5.00 14.16 2.64
CA THR A 215 -5.22 14.01 4.09
C THR A 215 -5.49 15.34 4.77
N GLU A 216 -4.83 16.41 4.34
CA GLU A 216 -5.08 17.76 4.84
C GLU A 216 -6.50 18.21 4.53
N ARG A 217 -6.98 17.99 3.31
CA ARG A 217 -8.36 18.34 2.93
C ARG A 217 -9.40 17.60 3.78
N MET A 218 -9.18 16.33 4.07
CA MET A 218 -10.10 15.53 4.89
C MET A 218 -10.09 15.98 6.36
N VAL A 219 -8.93 16.34 6.88
CA VAL A 219 -8.74 16.73 8.29
C VAL A 219 -9.16 18.19 8.53
N PHE A 220 -8.86 19.08 7.59
CA PHE A 220 -9.01 20.54 7.66
C PHE A 220 -10.09 21.10 6.74
N LYS A 221 -11.11 20.32 6.35
CA LYS A 221 -12.28 20.87 5.62
C LYS A 221 -12.91 21.96 6.48
N ARG A 222 -12.43 23.18 6.27
CA ARG A 222 -12.84 24.39 6.95
C ARG A 222 -14.29 24.56 6.55
N GLU A 223 -15.19 24.72 7.50
CA GLU A 223 -16.56 25.13 7.22
C GLU A 223 -16.52 26.53 6.57
N SER A 224 -16.22 26.60 5.28
CA SER A 224 -16.47 27.78 4.46
C SER A 224 -17.92 27.77 4.02
N LYS A 225 -18.85 27.49 4.95
CA LYS A 225 -20.10 28.22 4.97
C LYS A 225 -19.84 29.44 5.84
N SER A 226 -19.25 30.47 5.24
CA SER A 226 -19.38 31.83 5.74
C SER A 226 -20.85 32.24 5.65
N LYS A 227 -21.70 31.69 6.53
CA LYS A 227 -22.81 32.48 7.05
C LYS A 227 -22.13 33.53 7.93
N LYS A 228 -22.35 34.80 7.59
CA LYS A 228 -22.05 35.93 8.47
C LYS A 228 -22.83 35.72 9.77
N GLU A 229 -22.27 34.98 10.72
CA GLU A 229 -22.71 35.04 12.10
C GLU A 229 -22.17 36.34 12.67
N SER A 230 -23.07 37.32 12.70
CA SER A 230 -22.90 38.54 13.46
C SER A 230 -22.60 38.16 14.91
N SER A 231 -21.35 38.33 15.33
CA SER A 231 -20.98 38.31 16.74
C SER A 231 -21.87 39.29 17.51
N PRO A 232 -22.40 38.93 18.69
CA PRO A 232 -23.21 39.82 19.51
C PRO A 232 -22.32 40.86 20.23
N HIS A 233 -21.82 41.83 19.47
CA HIS A 233 -21.46 43.11 20.05
C HIS A 233 -22.64 44.06 19.92
N TYR A 234 -23.21 44.42 21.07
CA TYR A 234 -24.28 45.39 21.24
C TYR A 234 -23.87 46.74 20.63
N ASN A 235 -24.18 46.95 19.36
CA ASN A 235 -24.23 48.28 18.77
C ASN A 235 -25.64 48.82 18.97
N PHE A 236 -25.79 49.65 19.99
CA PHE A 236 -26.98 50.47 20.23
C PHE A 236 -27.05 51.55 19.15
N THR A 237 -27.66 51.23 18.01
CA THR A 237 -28.11 52.24 17.04
C THR A 237 -29.54 51.94 16.62
N LYS A 238 -30.43 52.82 17.10
CA LYS A 238 -31.84 52.92 16.71
C LYS A 238 -31.98 52.97 15.19
N ARG A 239 -32.63 51.96 14.60
CA ARG A 239 -33.39 52.13 13.36
C ARG A 239 -34.53 51.12 13.31
N SER A 240 -35.73 51.68 13.25
CA SER A 240 -37.00 50.99 13.03
C SER A 240 -36.95 50.27 11.69
N GLY A 241 -37.06 48.95 11.74
CA GLY A 241 -37.05 48.06 10.58
C GLY A 241 -37.19 46.65 11.12
N LYS A 242 -38.30 46.00 10.79
CA LYS A 242 -38.73 44.68 11.25
C LYS A 242 -37.55 43.69 11.22
N LYS A 243 -37.01 43.40 12.39
CA LYS A 243 -35.94 42.44 12.60
C LYS A 243 -36.65 41.09 12.63
N ASP A 244 -36.38 40.23 11.65
CA ASP A 244 -36.76 38.83 11.79
C ASP A 244 -36.07 38.32 13.05
N ASP A 245 -36.86 38.04 14.08
CA ASP A 245 -36.36 37.45 15.32
C ASP A 245 -35.64 36.15 14.97
N ALA A 246 -34.44 35.97 15.52
CA ALA A 246 -33.67 34.75 15.34
C ALA A 246 -34.55 33.57 15.77
N LYS A 247 -35.00 32.77 14.79
CA LYS A 247 -35.76 31.55 15.06
C LYS A 247 -34.80 30.53 15.64
N GLU A 248 -35.19 29.93 16.76
CA GLU A 248 -34.51 28.77 17.34
C GLU A 248 -34.36 27.69 16.28
N THR A 249 -33.17 27.08 16.20
CA THR A 249 -32.91 25.96 15.30
C THR A 249 -33.63 24.71 15.83
N ASP A 250 -34.00 23.78 14.94
CA ASP A 250 -34.67 22.51 15.30
C ASP A 250 -33.93 21.72 16.39
N GLU A 251 -32.62 21.89 16.54
CA GLU A 251 -31.80 21.27 17.59
C GLU A 251 -31.94 21.91 18.98
N THR A 252 -32.35 23.18 19.05
CA THR A 252 -32.49 23.95 20.30
C THR A 252 -33.94 24.13 20.74
N LEU A 253 -34.89 23.82 19.85
CA LEU A 253 -36.31 23.87 20.12
C LEU A 253 -36.70 22.84 21.19
N GLY A 254 -37.10 23.32 22.37
CA GLY A 254 -37.58 22.48 23.48
C GLY A 254 -36.52 22.05 24.50
N VAL A 255 -35.27 22.50 24.34
CA VAL A 255 -34.18 22.26 25.30
C VAL A 255 -34.22 23.32 26.41
N SER A 256 -34.11 22.90 27.69
CA SER A 256 -34.08 23.86 28.80
C SER A 256 -32.81 24.73 28.74
N ASN A 257 -32.85 25.99 29.18
CA ASN A 257 -31.66 26.87 29.23
C ASN A 257 -30.45 26.23 29.94
N LYS A 258 -30.69 25.37 30.94
CA LYS A 258 -29.62 24.63 31.64
C LYS A 258 -29.02 23.53 30.77
N GLU A 259 -29.85 22.83 29.99
CA GLU A 259 -29.43 21.80 29.04
C GLU A 259 -28.73 22.42 27.83
N LEU A 260 -29.21 23.57 27.33
CA LEU A 260 -28.57 24.35 26.27
C LEU A 260 -27.15 24.77 26.68
N LEU A 261 -26.99 25.26 27.91
CA LEU A 261 -25.67 25.63 28.44
C LEU A 261 -24.74 24.41 28.55
N GLN A 262 -25.26 23.26 28.98
CA GLN A 262 -24.49 22.02 29.04
C GLN A 262 -24.08 21.54 27.64
N GLN A 263 -24.99 21.60 26.66
CA GLN A 263 -24.72 21.28 25.27
C GLN A 263 -23.63 22.21 24.71
N GLN A 264 -23.72 23.52 24.96
CA GLN A 264 -22.71 24.47 24.53
C GLN A 264 -21.33 24.19 25.17
N GLN A 265 -21.28 23.89 26.46
CA GLN A 265 -20.04 23.51 27.14
C GLN A 265 -19.42 22.24 26.55
N GLN A 266 -20.26 21.26 26.20
CA GLN A 266 -19.82 20.03 25.56
C GLN A 266 -19.27 20.31 24.15
N ILE A 267 -19.94 21.13 23.35
CA ILE A 267 -19.45 21.57 22.03
C ILE A 267 -18.08 22.24 22.13
N HIS A 268 -17.90 23.16 23.09
CA HIS A 268 -16.60 23.83 23.29
C HIS A 268 -15.49 22.84 23.66
N LYS A 269 -15.80 21.89 24.55
CA LYS A 269 -14.86 20.84 24.94
C LYS A 269 -14.46 19.94 23.77
N ASP A 270 -15.43 19.60 22.92
CA ASP A 270 -15.18 18.78 21.73
C ASP A 270 -14.36 19.56 20.69
N GLN A 271 -14.64 20.85 20.48
CA GLN A 271 -13.84 21.74 19.63
C GLN A 271 -12.38 21.87 20.11
N ASP A 272 -12.16 22.03 21.42
CA ASP A 272 -10.80 22.12 21.99
C ASP A 272 -10.00 20.81 21.76
N GLN A 273 -10.66 19.65 21.89
CA GLN A 273 -10.05 18.35 21.59
C GLN A 273 -9.69 18.23 20.11
N GLU A 274 -10.59 18.65 19.22
CA GLU A 274 -10.33 18.67 17.79
C GLU A 274 -9.11 19.53 17.44
N VAL A 275 -8.99 20.73 18.03
CA VAL A 275 -7.85 21.63 17.76
C VAL A 275 -6.51 20.99 18.18
N GLU A 276 -6.46 20.28 19.30
CA GLU A 276 -5.23 19.60 19.74
C GLU A 276 -4.86 18.42 18.82
N GLU A 277 -5.84 17.69 18.30
CA GLU A 277 -5.59 16.64 17.28
C GLU A 277 -5.09 17.23 15.97
N LEU A 278 -5.70 18.33 15.50
CA LEU A 278 -5.25 19.07 14.33
C LEU A 278 -3.82 19.56 14.48
N ARG A 279 -3.45 20.06 15.67
CA ARG A 279 -2.09 20.52 15.97
C ARG A 279 -1.06 19.39 15.81
N LYS A 280 -1.37 18.18 16.30
CA LYS A 280 -0.49 17.00 16.14
C LYS A 280 -0.32 16.62 14.66
N ILE A 281 -1.39 16.72 13.88
CA ILE A 281 -1.37 16.44 12.45
C ILE A 281 -0.48 17.45 11.71
N ILE A 282 -0.63 18.76 12.00
CA ILE A 282 0.22 19.81 11.41
C ILE A 282 1.69 19.60 11.79
N ALA A 283 1.99 19.26 13.05
CA ALA A 283 3.36 19.06 13.50
C ALA A 283 4.06 17.94 12.73
N LYS A 284 3.41 16.77 12.59
CA LYS A 284 3.92 15.65 11.80
C LYS A 284 4.03 15.99 10.31
N GLN A 285 3.07 16.74 9.77
CA GLN A 285 3.09 17.14 8.37
C GLN A 285 4.23 18.09 8.05
N ARG A 286 4.52 19.02 8.97
CA ARG A 286 5.66 19.92 8.86
C ARG A 286 6.97 19.13 8.83
N GLU A 287 7.14 18.13 9.69
CA GLU A 287 8.31 17.26 9.71
C GLU A 287 8.49 16.50 8.37
N ILE A 288 7.40 15.93 7.83
CA ILE A 288 7.39 15.27 6.51
C ILE A 288 7.78 16.27 5.42
N GLY A 289 7.18 17.46 5.43
CA GLY A 289 7.45 18.53 4.46
C GLY A 289 8.89 19.04 4.50
N GLU A 290 9.45 19.22 5.69
CA GLU A 290 10.86 19.60 5.87
C GLU A 290 11.81 18.51 5.36
N THR A 291 11.51 17.23 5.63
CA THR A 291 12.32 16.09 5.18
C THR A 291 12.29 15.97 3.65
N ILE A 292 11.09 15.97 3.06
CA ILE A 292 10.91 15.91 1.61
C ILE A 292 11.54 17.15 0.94
N GLY A 293 11.39 18.33 1.55
CA GLY A 293 11.92 19.58 1.01
C GLY A 293 13.43 19.57 0.89
N LYS A 294 14.12 19.18 1.96
CA LYS A 294 15.59 19.06 1.98
C LYS A 294 16.10 18.10 0.91
N GLU A 295 15.51 16.92 0.83
CA GLU A 295 15.94 15.89 -0.13
C GLU A 295 15.71 16.31 -1.60
N VAL A 296 14.63 17.05 -1.88
CA VAL A 296 14.39 17.60 -3.23
C VAL A 296 15.37 18.73 -3.56
N GLU A 297 15.71 19.58 -2.59
CA GLU A 297 16.69 20.65 -2.78
C GLU A 297 18.08 20.08 -3.06
N GLU A 298 18.51 19.07 -2.29
CA GLU A 298 19.75 18.32 -2.52
C GLU A 298 19.80 17.70 -3.93
N HIS A 299 18.66 17.17 -4.41
CA HIS A 299 18.56 16.64 -5.77
C HIS A 299 18.63 17.71 -6.86
N ASN A 300 17.97 18.85 -6.67
CA ASN A 300 18.07 19.95 -7.64
C ASN A 300 19.51 20.43 -7.76
N GLU A 301 20.24 20.56 -6.64
CA GLU A 301 21.67 20.89 -6.66
C GLU A 301 22.50 19.82 -7.40
N MET A 302 22.18 18.53 -7.24
CA MET A 302 22.86 17.45 -7.95
C MET A 302 22.57 17.46 -9.46
N LEU A 303 21.32 17.71 -9.86
CA LEU A 303 20.89 17.79 -11.25
C LEU A 303 21.50 19.01 -11.96
N ASP A 304 21.61 20.14 -11.27
CA ASP A 304 22.25 21.35 -11.80
C ASP A 304 23.73 21.09 -12.11
N ARG A 305 24.46 20.46 -11.16
CA ARG A 305 25.87 20.06 -11.38
C ARG A 305 26.02 19.07 -12.53
N PHE A 306 25.13 18.09 -12.62
CA PHE A 306 25.14 17.13 -13.73
C PHE A 306 24.90 17.82 -15.08
N THR A 307 23.99 18.80 -15.12
CA THR A 307 23.71 19.60 -16.32
C THR A 307 24.95 20.39 -16.75
N ASP A 308 25.63 21.04 -15.79
CA ASP A 308 26.89 21.76 -16.05
C ASP A 308 27.99 20.83 -16.61
N GLU A 309 28.12 19.62 -16.07
CA GLU A 309 29.07 18.62 -16.55
C GLU A 309 28.74 18.11 -17.96
N VAL A 310 27.45 17.89 -18.26
CA VAL A 310 26.99 17.50 -19.60
C VAL A 310 27.25 18.61 -20.61
N ASP A 311 27.00 19.87 -20.26
CA ASP A 311 27.27 21.02 -21.13
C ASP A 311 28.77 21.18 -21.40
N ALA A 312 29.60 21.05 -20.37
CA ALA A 312 31.06 21.06 -20.52
C ALA A 312 31.56 19.91 -21.39
N SER A 313 30.98 18.71 -21.25
CA SER A 313 31.30 17.55 -22.09
C SER A 313 30.84 17.75 -23.55
N SER A 314 29.66 18.33 -23.74
CA SER A 314 29.11 18.69 -25.05
C SER A 314 29.99 19.73 -25.77
N GLU A 315 30.48 20.73 -25.05
CA GLU A 315 31.42 21.73 -25.57
C GLU A 315 32.76 21.09 -25.97
N LYS A 316 33.34 20.26 -25.08
CA LYS A 316 34.56 19.48 -25.41
C LYS A 316 34.37 18.58 -26.63
N MET A 317 33.21 17.95 -26.77
CA MET A 317 32.87 17.11 -27.93
C MET A 317 32.75 17.95 -29.21
N LYS A 318 32.11 19.13 -29.14
CA LYS A 318 32.03 20.07 -30.28
C LYS A 318 33.41 20.53 -30.71
N ASP A 319 34.28 20.88 -29.76
CA ASP A 319 35.67 21.24 -30.02
C ASP A 319 36.47 20.10 -30.65
N ALA A 320 36.33 18.88 -30.12
CA ALA A 320 36.95 17.69 -30.68
C ALA A 320 36.47 17.43 -32.12
N ARG A 321 35.17 17.59 -32.38
CA ARG A 321 34.59 17.44 -33.73
C ARG A 321 35.09 18.52 -34.70
N ALA A 322 35.23 19.76 -34.24
CA ALA A 322 35.77 20.86 -35.04
C ALA A 322 37.26 20.63 -35.39
N ARG A 323 38.05 20.08 -34.45
CA ARG A 323 39.44 19.67 -34.70
C ARG A 323 39.52 18.50 -35.69
N ALA A 324 38.68 17.48 -35.53
CA ALA A 324 38.65 16.34 -36.46
C ALA A 324 38.34 16.79 -37.90
N LYS A 325 37.37 17.70 -38.08
CA LYS A 325 37.04 18.26 -39.40
C LYS A 325 38.17 19.08 -40.05
N ARG A 326 39.14 19.56 -39.26
CA ARG A 326 40.34 20.25 -39.80
C ARG A 326 41.43 19.28 -40.26
N ILE A 327 41.38 18.02 -39.84
CA ILE A 327 42.38 16.99 -40.15
C ILE A 327 41.95 16.14 -41.36
N THR A 328 40.65 16.08 -41.64
CA THR A 328 40.05 15.49 -42.85
C THR A 328 39.80 16.54 -43.93
#